data_AF-A0AAV8Q9Z7-F1
#
_entry.id   AF-A0AAV8Q9Z7-F1
#
_cell.length_a   1.000
_cell.length_b   1.000
_cell.length_c   1.000
_cell.angle_alpha   90.00
_cell.angle_beta   90.00
_cell.angle_gamma   90.00
#
_symmetry.space_group_name_H-M   'P 1'
#
loop_
_entity.id
_entity.type
_entity.pdbx_description
1 polymer ?
#
loop_
_entity_poly.entity_id
_entity_poly.type
_entity_poly.pdbx_seq_one_letter_code
_entity_poly.pdbx_strand_id
1 'polypeptide(L)'
;MGSEFPNVAGEEPIRVFIGYDPREDVAYQVCRRSLIRRSSVPLSVHPIRQADLRAAGLYWRPCGPTESTEFSFTRFLTPYLAGHRGWALFVDCDFLFLHDPAALFALRDPSFAVMCVHHDYAPSETTKMDGAVQTVYPPQKLVLPRPL
;
A
#
# COMPACT_ATOMS: atom_id res chain seq x y z
N MET A 1 35.04 -19.89 -1.64
CA MET A 1 34.58 -20.28 -0.29
C MET A 1 33.68 -19.15 0.21
N GLY A 2 32.44 -19.13 -0.27
CA GLY A 2 31.42 -18.16 0.10
C GLY A 2 30.27 -18.96 0.69
N SER A 3 30.04 -18.77 1.98
CA SER A 3 29.08 -19.52 2.79
C SER A 3 27.67 -19.32 2.26
N GLU A 4 27.13 -20.37 1.62
CA GLU A 4 25.68 -20.55 1.51
C GLU A 4 25.14 -20.73 2.92
N PHE A 5 24.44 -19.72 3.42
CA PHE A 5 23.57 -19.89 4.57
C PHE A 5 22.44 -20.84 4.14
N PRO A 6 22.20 -21.94 4.87
CA PRO A 6 21.13 -22.84 4.51
C PRO A 6 19.80 -22.10 4.61
N ASN A 7 19.08 -22.05 3.49
CA ASN A 7 17.71 -21.59 3.44
C ASN A 7 16.86 -22.56 4.28
N VAL A 8 16.67 -22.22 5.55
CA VAL A 8 15.72 -22.91 6.42
C VAL A 8 14.34 -22.68 5.80
N ALA A 9 13.71 -23.75 5.33
CA ALA A 9 12.40 -23.71 4.69
C ALA A 9 11.41 -22.82 5.47
N GLY A 10 10.96 -21.71 4.86
CA GLY A 10 10.02 -20.78 5.46
C GLY A 10 9.57 -19.75 4.42
N GLU A 11 8.27 -19.52 4.29
CA GLU A 11 7.66 -18.68 3.26
C GLU A 11 8.28 -17.26 3.22
N GLU A 12 8.41 -16.70 2.00
CA GLU A 12 8.89 -15.31 1.80
C GLU A 12 8.00 -14.35 2.63
N PRO A 13 8.59 -13.44 3.44
CA PRO A 13 7.81 -12.52 4.26
C PRO A 13 6.80 -11.75 3.43
N ILE A 14 5.63 -11.51 4.01
CA ILE A 14 4.57 -10.81 3.29
C ILE A 14 4.96 -9.34 3.15
N ARG A 15 5.04 -8.87 1.91
CA ARG A 15 5.37 -7.49 1.55
C ARG A 15 4.17 -6.57 1.80
N VAL A 16 4.36 -5.59 2.67
CA VAL A 16 3.37 -4.54 2.94
C VAL A 16 4.01 -3.19 2.69
N PHE A 17 3.37 -2.40 1.84
CA PHE A 17 3.74 -1.04 1.53
C PHE A 17 2.71 -0.09 2.13
N ILE A 18 3.17 0.82 2.98
CA ILE A 18 2.31 1.81 3.63
C ILE A 18 2.56 3.14 2.91
N GLY A 19 1.49 3.84 2.54
CA GLY A 19 1.58 5.23 2.10
C GLY A 19 2.36 6.07 3.11
N TYR A 20 3.13 7.05 2.65
CA TYR A 20 3.87 7.93 3.54
C TYR A 20 3.69 9.38 3.11
N ASP A 21 3.34 10.21 4.08
CA ASP A 21 3.34 11.65 3.97
C ASP A 21 4.11 12.20 5.18
N PRO A 22 5.14 13.04 5.00
CA PRO A 22 5.89 13.62 6.12
C PRO A 22 5.00 14.37 7.12
N ARG A 23 3.86 14.90 6.68
CA ARG A 23 2.87 15.58 7.54
C ARG A 23 2.14 14.61 8.48
N GLU A 24 2.12 13.32 8.13
CA GLU A 24 1.38 12.27 8.82
C GLU A 24 2.30 11.16 9.37
N ASP A 25 3.56 11.48 9.72
CA ASP A 25 4.52 10.47 10.22
C ASP A 25 3.97 9.68 11.42
N VAL A 26 3.30 10.34 12.35
CA VAL A 26 2.69 9.69 13.53
C VAL A 26 1.66 8.64 13.10
N ALA A 27 0.81 8.94 12.12
CA ALA A 27 -0.17 7.99 11.60
C ALA A 27 0.53 6.77 11.01
N TYR A 28 1.55 6.99 10.18
CA TYR A 28 2.38 5.92 9.63
C TYR A 28 3.01 5.04 10.73
N GLN A 29 3.59 5.64 11.77
CA GLN A 29 4.20 4.88 12.87
C GLN A 29 3.17 4.01 13.61
N VAL A 30 1.97 4.55 13.86
CA VAL A 30 0.86 3.82 14.50
C VAL A 30 0.38 2.68 13.61
N CYS A 31 0.17 2.93 12.32
CA CYS A 31 -0.18 1.91 11.32
C CYS A 31 0.84 0.78 11.31
N ARG A 32 2.13 1.10 11.09
CA ARG A 32 3.23 0.13 11.07
C ARG A 32 3.32 -0.66 12.38
N ARG A 33 3.24 0.01 13.53
CA ARG A 33 3.32 -0.63 14.85
C ARG A 33 2.16 -1.57 15.08
N SER A 34 0.94 -1.15 14.76
CA SER A 34 -0.27 -1.97 14.93
C SER A 34 -0.25 -3.22 14.05
N LEU A 35 0.19 -3.07 12.80
CA LEU A 35 0.38 -4.14 11.83
C LEU A 35 1.38 -5.18 12.34
N ILE A 36 2.60 -4.75 12.69
CA ILE A 36 3.66 -5.66 13.15
C ILE A 36 3.26 -6.36 14.45
N ARG A 37 2.66 -5.64 15.40
CA ARG A 37 2.29 -6.19 16.72
C ARG A 37 1.26 -7.33 16.61
N ARG A 38 0.40 -7.30 15.60
CA ARG A 38 -0.72 -8.24 15.45
C ARG A 38 -0.46 -9.37 14.47
N SER A 39 0.66 -9.33 13.74
CA SER A 39 0.94 -10.34 12.73
C SER A 39 1.46 -11.64 13.34
N SER A 40 0.85 -12.76 12.94
CA SER A 40 1.35 -14.09 13.27
C SER A 40 2.41 -14.61 12.29
N VAL A 41 2.63 -13.91 11.19
CA VAL A 41 3.54 -14.29 10.10
C VAL A 41 4.62 -13.23 9.89
N PRO A 42 5.78 -13.59 9.32
CA PRO A 42 6.80 -12.62 8.98
C PRO A 42 6.29 -11.56 7.99
N LEU A 43 6.46 -10.29 8.33
CA LEU A 43 6.12 -9.16 7.46
C LEU A 43 7.38 -8.38 7.03
N SER A 44 7.38 -7.94 5.79
CA SER A 44 8.35 -7.00 5.23
C SER A 44 7.62 -5.68 4.96
N VAL A 45 7.74 -4.72 5.88
CA VAL A 45 6.94 -3.48 5.90
C VAL A 45 7.78 -2.29 5.46
N HIS A 46 7.36 -1.61 4.39
CA HIS A 46 8.09 -0.49 3.78
C HIS A 46 7.21 0.76 3.63
N PRO A 47 7.69 1.97 3.98
CA PRO A 47 7.02 3.20 3.58
C PRO A 47 7.22 3.47 2.08
N ILE A 48 6.20 4.00 1.39
CA ILE A 48 6.36 4.57 0.04
C ILE A 48 6.64 6.08 0.17
N ARG A 49 7.92 6.44 0.31
CA ARG A 49 8.35 7.84 0.47
C ARG A 49 8.56 8.48 -0.90
N GLN A 50 7.86 9.58 -1.18
CA GLN A 50 7.98 10.24 -2.49
C GLN A 50 9.39 10.79 -2.74
N ALA A 51 10.05 11.31 -1.71
CA ALA A 51 11.43 11.79 -1.80
C ALA A 51 12.39 10.70 -2.30
N ASP A 52 12.31 9.50 -1.73
CA ASP A 52 13.16 8.36 -2.12
C ASP A 52 12.88 7.91 -3.56
N LEU A 53 11.60 7.88 -3.94
CA LEU A 53 11.20 7.54 -5.31
C LEU A 53 11.70 8.56 -6.34
N ARG A 54 11.68 9.86 -6.01
CA ARG A 54 12.21 10.92 -6.88
C ARG A 54 13.73 10.80 -7.01
N ALA A 55 14.43 10.59 -5.90
CA ALA A 55 15.88 10.40 -5.89
C ALA A 55 16.31 9.17 -6.73
N ALA A 56 15.50 8.11 -6.72
CA ALA A 56 15.71 6.91 -7.53
C ALA A 56 15.24 7.05 -9.00
N GLY A 57 14.69 8.20 -9.40
CA GLY A 57 14.16 8.41 -10.76
C GLY A 57 12.87 7.63 -11.06
N LEU A 58 12.20 7.08 -10.04
CA LEU A 58 10.99 6.26 -10.17
C LEU A 58 9.70 7.09 -10.17
N TYR A 59 9.77 8.35 -9.69
CA TYR A 59 8.64 9.26 -9.66
C TYR A 59 9.09 10.65 -10.09
N TRP A 60 8.50 11.18 -11.16
CA TRP A 60 8.85 12.50 -11.70
C TRP A 60 7.64 13.44 -11.82
N ARG A 61 6.43 12.94 -11.51
CA ARG A 61 5.20 13.72 -11.65
C ARG A 61 5.24 14.96 -10.73
N PRO A 62 4.90 16.16 -11.22
CA PRO A 62 4.74 17.32 -10.36
C PRO A 62 3.55 17.13 -9.42
N CYS A 63 3.57 17.80 -8.27
CA CYS A 63 2.43 17.85 -7.37
C CYS A 63 1.29 18.63 -8.05
N GLY A 64 0.16 17.96 -8.27
CA GLY A 64 -1.04 18.53 -8.86
C GLY A 64 -2.00 19.09 -7.80
N PRO A 65 -2.93 19.95 -8.21
CA PRO A 65 -3.85 20.65 -7.29
C PRO A 65 -4.86 19.72 -6.58
N THR A 66 -4.97 18.46 -7.01
CA THR A 66 -5.93 17.48 -6.49
C THR A 66 -5.29 16.37 -5.66
N GLU A 67 -3.97 16.42 -5.43
CA GLU A 67 -3.26 15.48 -4.56
C GLU A 67 -3.38 15.92 -3.11
N SER A 68 -4.17 15.18 -2.34
CA SER A 68 -4.32 15.43 -0.90
C SER A 68 -3.12 14.87 -0.11
N THR A 69 -2.50 13.79 -0.60
CA THR A 69 -1.38 13.10 0.06
C THR A 69 -0.28 12.72 -0.93
N GLU A 70 0.96 12.61 -0.45
CA GLU A 70 2.11 12.19 -1.28
C GLU A 70 1.96 10.79 -1.89
N PHE A 71 1.11 9.94 -1.31
CA PHE A 71 0.89 8.56 -1.75
C PHE A 71 -0.28 8.35 -2.71
N SER A 72 -1.02 9.42 -3.06
CA SER A 72 -2.16 9.36 -3.98
C SER A 72 -1.84 8.67 -5.31
N PHE A 73 -0.64 8.93 -5.85
CA PHE A 73 -0.15 8.26 -7.07
C PHE A 73 0.95 7.24 -6.81
N THR A 74 1.80 7.42 -5.80
CA THR A 74 2.91 6.48 -5.55
C THR A 74 2.42 5.09 -5.14
N ARG A 75 1.19 4.96 -4.63
CA ARG A 75 0.53 3.66 -4.39
C ARG A 75 0.51 2.74 -5.60
N PHE A 76 0.43 3.29 -6.82
CA PHE A 76 0.43 2.51 -8.05
C PHE A 76 1.80 1.91 -8.41
N LEU A 77 2.88 2.34 -7.73
CA LEU A 77 4.20 1.75 -7.87
C LEU A 77 4.38 0.49 -7.00
N THR A 78 3.41 0.14 -6.16
CA THR A 78 3.48 -1.06 -5.29
C THR A 78 3.89 -2.33 -6.04
N PRO A 79 3.33 -2.68 -7.21
CA PRO A 79 3.76 -3.87 -7.95
C PRO A 79 5.24 -3.81 -8.38
N TYR A 80 5.70 -2.62 -8.80
CA TYR A 80 7.09 -2.40 -9.19
C TYR A 80 8.04 -2.52 -7.99
N LEU A 81 7.68 -1.91 -6.85
CA LEU A 81 8.44 -1.98 -5.60
C LEU A 81 8.51 -3.41 -5.03
N ALA A 82 7.48 -4.23 -5.29
CA ALA A 82 7.48 -5.65 -4.99
C ALA A 82 8.34 -6.49 -5.97
N GLY A 83 8.92 -5.88 -7.00
CA GLY A 83 9.66 -6.54 -8.07
C GLY A 83 8.79 -7.40 -8.98
N HIS A 84 7.49 -7.11 -9.05
CA HIS A 84 6.48 -7.90 -9.77
C HIS A 84 6.43 -9.38 -9.35
N ARG A 85 6.85 -9.69 -8.10
CA ARG A 85 6.85 -11.05 -7.55
C ARG A 85 5.86 -11.19 -6.41
N GLY A 86 5.16 -12.33 -6.40
CA GLY A 86 4.23 -12.69 -5.36
C GLY A 86 3.11 -11.67 -5.14
N TRP A 87 2.50 -11.74 -3.97
CA TRP A 87 1.50 -10.77 -3.53
C TRP A 87 2.15 -9.68 -2.68
N ALA A 88 1.63 -8.46 -2.81
CA ALA A 88 1.98 -7.32 -1.99
C ALA A 88 0.69 -6.59 -1.57
N LEU A 89 0.70 -6.04 -0.35
CA LEU A 89 -0.40 -5.22 0.17
C LEU A 89 0.01 -3.75 0.16
N PHE A 90 -0.86 -2.90 -0.35
CA PHE A 90 -0.80 -1.46 -0.14
C PHE A 90 -1.85 -1.05 0.89
N VAL A 91 -1.51 -0.17 1.83
CA VAL A 91 -2.45 0.51 2.74
C VAL A 91 -2.08 1.98 2.92
N ASP A 92 -3.06 2.82 3.21
CA ASP A 92 -2.81 4.23 3.56
C ASP A 92 -2.16 4.33 4.97
N CYS A 93 -1.56 5.48 5.29
CA CYS A 93 -0.82 5.65 6.55
C CYS A 93 -1.70 5.74 7.79
N ASP A 94 -2.99 6.07 7.64
CA ASP A 94 -3.95 6.26 8.74
C ASP A 94 -4.70 4.97 9.14
N PHE A 95 -4.28 3.81 8.62
CA PHE A 95 -4.84 2.53 9.03
C PHE A 95 -4.47 2.14 10.47
N LEU A 96 -5.43 1.54 11.17
CA LEU A 96 -5.20 0.85 12.45
C LEU A 96 -5.61 -0.62 12.32
N PHE A 97 -4.63 -1.51 12.22
CA PHE A 97 -4.89 -2.95 12.10
C PHE A 97 -5.41 -3.49 13.42
N LEU A 98 -6.65 -3.99 13.51
CA LEU A 98 -7.21 -4.53 14.75
C LEU A 98 -7.06 -6.05 14.91
N HIS A 99 -6.86 -6.75 13.79
CA HIS A 99 -6.73 -8.20 13.69
C HIS A 99 -5.44 -8.58 12.95
N ASP A 100 -5.14 -9.88 12.94
CA ASP A 100 -3.97 -10.42 12.27
C ASP A 100 -4.09 -10.26 10.74
N PRO A 101 -3.14 -9.58 10.07
CA PRO A 101 -3.13 -9.45 8.62
C PRO A 101 -3.05 -10.79 7.89
N ALA A 102 -2.54 -11.88 8.50
CA ALA A 102 -2.49 -13.19 7.86
C ALA A 102 -3.86 -13.65 7.35
N ALA A 103 -4.94 -13.32 8.07
CA ALA A 103 -6.31 -13.63 7.66
C ALA A 103 -6.68 -12.92 6.34
N LEU A 104 -6.24 -11.68 6.13
CA LEU A 104 -6.44 -10.97 4.87
C LEU A 104 -5.69 -11.65 3.72
N PHE A 105 -4.44 -12.06 3.96
CA PHE A 105 -3.64 -12.75 2.95
C PHE A 105 -4.15 -14.17 2.63
N ALA A 106 -4.86 -14.82 3.55
CA ALA A 106 -5.51 -16.10 3.26
C ALA A 106 -6.64 -15.98 2.21
N LEU A 107 -7.19 -14.78 2.00
CA LEU A 107 -8.26 -14.52 1.03
C LEU A 107 -7.76 -14.28 -0.40
N ARG A 108 -6.44 -14.30 -0.64
CA ARG A 108 -5.86 -14.06 -1.97
C ARG A 108 -6.35 -15.07 -2.99
N ASP A 109 -6.79 -14.57 -4.14
CA ASP A 109 -7.25 -15.38 -5.26
C ASP A 109 -6.37 -15.10 -6.50
N PRO A 110 -5.60 -16.11 -6.98
CA PRO A 110 -4.66 -15.95 -8.09
C PRO A 110 -5.32 -15.69 -9.45
N SER A 111 -6.64 -15.78 -9.57
CA SER A 111 -7.37 -15.40 -10.78
C SER A 111 -7.38 -13.88 -11.02
N PHE A 112 -7.13 -13.08 -9.98
CA PHE A 112 -7.09 -11.61 -10.07
C PHE A 112 -5.67 -11.06 -10.07
N ALA A 113 -5.43 -10.03 -10.87
CA ALA A 113 -4.17 -9.28 -10.84
C ALA A 113 -4.08 -8.32 -9.63
N VAL A 114 -5.22 -7.85 -9.13
CA VAL A 114 -5.36 -6.98 -7.97
C VAL A 114 -6.68 -7.28 -7.27
N MET A 115 -6.69 -7.19 -5.94
CA MET A 115 -7.89 -7.29 -5.10
C MET A 115 -7.99 -6.03 -4.24
N CYS A 116 -9.19 -5.50 -4.07
CA CYS A 116 -9.44 -4.32 -3.24
C CYS A 116 -10.70 -4.51 -2.39
N VAL A 117 -10.76 -3.78 -1.28
CA VAL A 117 -11.99 -3.66 -0.50
C VAL A 117 -12.86 -2.62 -1.18
N HIS A 118 -14.08 -3.02 -1.56
CA HIS A 118 -15.06 -2.10 -2.11
C HIS A 118 -15.77 -1.35 -0.97
N HIS A 119 -15.86 -0.04 -1.11
CA HIS A 119 -16.63 0.81 -0.21
C HIS A 119 -17.78 1.45 -0.99
N ASP A 120 -19.00 1.37 -0.45
CA ASP A 120 -20.12 2.18 -0.93
C ASP A 120 -19.98 3.60 -0.36
N TYR A 121 -19.05 4.36 -0.94
CA TYR A 121 -18.78 5.74 -0.53
C TYR A 121 -19.56 6.72 -1.41
N ALA A 122 -20.66 7.25 -0.85
CA ALA A 122 -21.42 8.35 -1.42
C ALA A 122 -21.17 9.62 -0.56
N PRO A 123 -20.21 10.47 -0.91
CA PRO A 123 -19.89 11.64 -0.10
C PRO A 123 -21.03 12.67 -0.13
N SER A 124 -21.45 13.11 1.04
CA SER A 124 -22.42 14.20 1.21
C SER A 124 -21.79 15.58 1.32
N GLU A 125 -20.47 15.65 1.52
CA GLU A 125 -19.71 16.89 1.71
C GLU A 125 -18.95 17.32 0.46
N THR A 126 -18.78 18.63 0.28
CA THR A 126 -18.15 19.27 -0.89
C THR A 126 -16.67 19.60 -0.68
N THR A 127 -16.14 19.35 0.52
CA THR A 127 -14.78 19.65 0.95
C THR A 127 -14.14 18.40 1.55
N LYS A 128 -12.92 18.06 1.10
CA LYS A 128 -12.10 16.99 1.66
C LYS A 128 -11.41 17.42 2.96
N MET A 129 -10.71 16.48 3.60
CA MET A 129 -9.70 16.81 4.61
C MET A 129 -8.73 17.88 4.05
N ASP A 130 -8.39 18.85 4.89
CA ASP A 130 -7.59 20.05 4.59
C ASP A 130 -8.24 21.14 3.71
N GLY A 131 -9.57 21.12 3.55
CA GLY A 131 -10.29 22.19 2.82
C GLY A 131 -10.09 22.14 1.30
N ALA A 132 -9.48 21.07 0.78
CA ALA A 132 -9.37 20.84 -0.65
C ALA A 132 -10.75 20.53 -1.26
N VAL A 133 -11.01 21.00 -2.47
CA VAL A 133 -12.28 20.75 -3.18
C VAL A 133 -12.48 19.25 -3.40
N GLN A 134 -13.64 18.74 -3.01
CA GLN A 134 -14.01 17.34 -3.25
C GLN A 134 -14.49 17.16 -4.68
N THR A 135 -13.58 16.82 -5.59
CA THR A 135 -13.94 16.40 -6.94
C THR A 135 -14.54 15.00 -6.90
N VAL A 136 -15.81 14.87 -7.31
CA VAL A 136 -16.47 13.57 -7.52
C VAL A 136 -15.80 12.90 -8.71
N TYR A 137 -15.00 11.87 -8.44
CA TYR A 137 -14.43 11.03 -9.48
C TYR A 137 -15.29 9.75 -9.61
N PRO A 138 -15.72 9.35 -10.82
CA PRO A 138 -16.47 8.11 -10.98
C PRO A 138 -15.64 6.93 -10.46
N PRO A 139 -16.22 5.99 -9.69
CA PRO A 139 -15.46 4.89 -9.09
C PRO A 139 -14.70 4.11 -10.17
N GLN A 140 -13.37 4.22 -10.13
CA GLN A 140 -12.47 3.48 -11.00
C GLN A 140 -12.44 2.02 -10.51
N LYS A 141 -13.31 1.18 -11.06
CA LYS A 141 -13.33 -0.26 -10.81
C LYS A 141 -12.28 -0.92 -11.69
N LEU A 142 -11.03 -0.97 -11.23
CA LEU A 142 -9.99 -1.75 -11.91
C LEU A 142 -9.83 -3.11 -11.23
N VAL A 143 -10.64 -4.08 -11.66
CA VAL A 143 -10.38 -5.50 -11.44
C VAL A 143 -10.23 -6.11 -12.82
N LEU A 144 -8.99 -6.22 -13.30
CA LEU A 144 -8.71 -6.97 -14.51
C LEU A 144 -8.30 -8.39 -14.10
N PRO A 145 -9.03 -9.44 -14.56
CA PRO A 145 -8.51 -10.79 -14.47
C PRO A 145 -7.16 -10.85 -15.20
N ARG A 146 -6.24 -11.67 -14.69
CA ARG A 146 -4.92 -11.82 -15.31
C ARG A 146 -5.11 -12.25 -16.78
N PRO A 147 -4.53 -11.58 -17.78
CA PRO A 147 -4.49 -12.15 -19.12
C PRO A 147 -3.75 -13.49 -19.06
N LEU A 148 -4.31 -14.51 -19.73
CA LEU A 148 -3.75 -15.85 -19.88
C LEU A 148 -2.38 -15.80 -20.56
#